data_AF-A0A816K2I7-F1
#
_entry.id   AF-A0A816K2I7-F1
#
_cell.length_a   1.000
_cell.length_b   1.000
_cell.length_c   1.000
_cell.angle_alpha   90.00
_cell.angle_beta   90.00
_cell.angle_gamma   90.00
#
_symmetry.space_group_name_H-M   'P 1'
#
loop_
_entity.id
_entity.type
_entity.pdbx_description
1 polymer ?
#
loop_
_entity_poly.entity_id
_entity_poly.type
_entity_poly.pdbx_seq_one_letter_code
_entity_poly.pdbx_strand_id
1 'polypeptide(L)'
;MDKKGQTALHMAAKGTNVEVVEELIKADRSSINIADTKGNTALHIAARKGRSHIVKLLLDNNITDTKAVNRTGETALDTAEKVGNPEVALILQKHGVPSAKTIKPSGATNPARELKQTVSDIRHEVHNQLEHTRQTRRRVQGIAKQLNKMHTEGLNNAINSTTVVAVLIATLAFAAIFTVPGQYVEDTSNLPDGHSLREANIASTTPFIIFFIFDSIALFISLAVVVVQTSVVVIESKAKKQMMAVIIKQTRGSHAFLSPF
;
A
#
# COMPACT_ATOMS: atom_id res chain seq x y z
N MET A 1 -32.07 -30.34 -43.82
CA MET A 1 -31.39 -30.04 -42.54
C MET A 1 -32.44 -29.88 -41.45
N ASP A 2 -32.15 -30.28 -40.22
CA ASP A 2 -33.06 -30.08 -39.08
C ASP A 2 -33.02 -28.63 -38.54
N LYS A 3 -33.80 -28.33 -37.48
CA LYS A 3 -33.83 -27.01 -36.82
C LYS A 3 -32.49 -26.60 -36.19
N LYS A 4 -31.55 -27.54 -36.01
CA LYS A 4 -30.19 -27.32 -35.50
C LYS A 4 -29.16 -27.30 -36.64
N GLY A 5 -29.58 -27.27 -37.90
CA GLY A 5 -28.70 -27.29 -39.07
C GLY A 5 -28.00 -28.64 -39.28
N GLN A 6 -28.47 -29.71 -38.65
CA GLN A 6 -27.87 -31.04 -38.81
C GLN A 6 -28.31 -31.66 -40.14
N THR A 7 -27.35 -32.24 -40.85
CA THR A 7 -27.56 -33.07 -42.04
C THR A 7 -27.80 -34.54 -41.64
N ALA A 8 -28.24 -35.38 -42.58
CA ALA A 8 -28.35 -36.81 -42.35
C ALA A 8 -27.02 -37.42 -41.87
N LEU A 9 -25.89 -36.95 -42.43
CA LEU A 9 -24.55 -37.38 -42.03
C LEU A 9 -24.20 -37.02 -40.58
N HIS A 10 -24.62 -35.84 -40.09
CA HIS A 10 -24.46 -35.47 -38.66
C HIS A 10 -25.23 -36.41 -37.73
N MET A 11 -26.43 -36.83 -38.14
CA MET A 11 -27.25 -37.76 -37.36
C MET A 11 -26.65 -39.17 -37.37
N ALA A 12 -26.17 -39.63 -38.52
CA ALA A 12 -25.48 -40.92 -38.65
C ALA A 12 -24.17 -40.95 -37.83
N ALA A 13 -23.37 -39.87 -37.87
CA ALA A 13 -22.14 -39.74 -37.08
C ALA A 13 -22.38 -39.71 -35.56
N LYS A 14 -23.59 -39.40 -35.11
CA LYS A 14 -24.01 -39.49 -33.70
C LYS A 14 -24.33 -40.94 -33.30
N GLY A 15 -24.78 -41.75 -34.26
CA GLY A 15 -25.10 -43.17 -34.11
C GLY A 15 -23.87 -44.07 -34.04
N THR A 16 -24.05 -45.35 -34.31
CA THR A 16 -22.98 -46.38 -34.32
C THR A 16 -22.85 -47.13 -35.65
N ASN A 17 -23.84 -47.00 -36.54
CA ASN A 17 -23.89 -47.78 -37.78
C ASN A 17 -22.98 -47.16 -38.85
N VAL A 18 -21.83 -47.79 -39.07
CA VAL A 18 -20.81 -47.35 -40.01
C VAL A 18 -21.32 -47.44 -41.46
N GLU A 19 -22.04 -48.51 -41.81
CA GLU A 19 -22.62 -48.73 -43.15
C GLU A 19 -23.53 -47.57 -43.58
N VAL A 20 -24.33 -47.03 -42.66
CA VAL A 20 -25.21 -45.89 -42.95
C VAL A 20 -24.40 -44.64 -43.26
N VAL A 21 -23.29 -44.43 -42.54
CA VAL A 21 -22.38 -43.29 -42.81
C VAL A 21 -21.74 -43.45 -44.19
N GLU A 22 -21.30 -44.67 -44.52
CA GLU A 22 -20.68 -44.98 -45.80
C GLU A 22 -21.63 -44.74 -46.98
N GLU A 23 -22.86 -45.27 -46.91
CA GLU A 23 -23.87 -45.09 -47.95
C GLU A 23 -24.28 -43.61 -48.11
N LEU A 24 -24.40 -42.86 -47.01
CA LEU A 24 -24.68 -41.43 -47.07
C LEU A 24 -23.54 -40.63 -47.73
N ILE A 25 -22.28 -41.01 -47.48
CA ILE A 25 -21.12 -40.39 -48.14
C ILE A 25 -21.08 -40.74 -49.63
N LYS A 26 -21.39 -41.99 -50.00
CA LYS A 26 -21.48 -42.41 -51.41
C LYS A 26 -22.58 -41.65 -52.16
N ALA A 27 -23.73 -41.45 -51.51
CA ALA A 27 -24.87 -40.73 -52.09
C ALA A 27 -24.59 -39.23 -52.26
N ASP A 28 -23.96 -38.59 -51.27
CA ASP A 28 -23.62 -37.17 -51.33
C ASP A 28 -22.30 -36.85 -50.60
N ARG A 29 -21.21 -36.83 -51.36
CA ARG A 29 -19.87 -36.48 -50.87
C ARG A 29 -19.74 -35.02 -50.43
N SER A 30 -20.59 -34.12 -50.93
CA SER A 30 -20.52 -32.69 -50.56
C SER A 30 -20.95 -32.44 -49.11
N SER A 31 -21.70 -33.40 -48.53
CA SER A 31 -22.26 -33.29 -47.18
C SER A 31 -21.24 -33.44 -46.03
N ILE A 32 -20.03 -33.93 -46.31
CA ILE A 32 -18.99 -34.25 -45.32
C ILE A 32 -18.55 -33.02 -44.52
N ASN A 33 -18.36 -31.89 -45.19
CA ASN A 33 -17.81 -30.67 -44.60
C ASN A 33 -18.89 -29.66 -44.20
N ILE A 34 -20.16 -30.00 -44.37
CA ILE A 34 -21.24 -29.13 -43.92
C ILE A 34 -21.16 -29.02 -42.40
N ALA A 35 -21.27 -27.81 -41.89
CA ALA A 35 -21.27 -27.54 -40.46
C ALA A 35 -22.71 -27.31 -39.95
N ASP A 36 -23.02 -27.84 -38.77
CA ASP A 36 -24.28 -27.56 -38.08
C ASP A 36 -24.36 -26.10 -37.57
N THR A 37 -25.49 -25.72 -36.94
CA THR A 37 -25.65 -24.36 -36.36
C THR A 37 -24.61 -24.01 -35.30
N LYS A 38 -23.87 -24.96 -34.75
CA LYS A 38 -22.78 -24.73 -33.79
C LYS A 38 -21.40 -24.78 -34.46
N GLY A 39 -21.35 -24.89 -35.78
CA GLY A 39 -20.11 -25.03 -36.54
C GLY A 39 -19.48 -26.42 -36.45
N ASN A 40 -20.18 -27.44 -35.93
CA ASN A 40 -19.64 -28.79 -35.87
C ASN A 40 -19.87 -29.48 -37.22
N THR A 41 -18.82 -30.07 -37.79
CA THR A 41 -18.93 -31.01 -38.91
C THR A 41 -19.26 -32.42 -38.41
N ALA A 42 -19.53 -33.36 -39.34
CA ALA A 42 -19.72 -34.77 -38.98
C ALA A 42 -18.53 -35.35 -38.19
N LEU A 43 -17.30 -34.93 -38.51
CA LEU A 43 -16.08 -35.34 -37.82
C LEU A 43 -16.07 -34.85 -36.35
N HIS A 44 -16.49 -33.61 -36.07
CA HIS A 44 -16.63 -33.10 -34.70
C HIS A 44 -17.66 -33.90 -33.89
N ILE A 45 -18.77 -34.29 -34.51
CA ILE A 45 -19.81 -35.08 -33.84
C ILE A 45 -19.31 -36.48 -33.51
N ALA A 46 -18.66 -37.16 -34.47
CA ALA A 46 -18.08 -38.48 -34.28
C ALA A 46 -17.00 -38.47 -33.19
N ALA A 47 -16.15 -37.44 -33.20
CA ALA A 47 -15.12 -37.22 -32.18
C ALA A 47 -15.70 -37.02 -30.77
N ARG A 48 -16.70 -36.15 -30.65
CA ARG A 48 -17.42 -35.91 -29.38
C ARG A 48 -18.14 -37.14 -28.84
N LYS A 49 -18.60 -38.03 -29.74
CA LYS A 49 -19.32 -39.27 -29.38
C LYS A 49 -18.42 -40.49 -29.25
N GLY A 50 -17.10 -40.35 -29.44
CA GLY A 50 -16.16 -41.45 -29.30
C GLY A 50 -16.31 -42.53 -30.36
N ARG A 51 -16.78 -42.20 -31.57
CA ARG A 51 -17.07 -43.19 -32.62
C ARG A 51 -15.83 -43.47 -33.47
N SER A 52 -14.89 -44.24 -32.94
CA SER A 52 -13.58 -44.48 -33.57
C SER A 52 -13.66 -45.01 -35.01
N HIS A 53 -14.55 -45.95 -35.31
CA HIS A 53 -14.75 -46.46 -36.68
C HIS A 53 -15.30 -45.41 -37.65
N ILE A 54 -16.27 -44.60 -37.21
CA ILE A 54 -16.85 -43.52 -38.03
C ILE A 54 -15.81 -42.41 -38.27
N VAL A 55 -14.99 -42.11 -37.25
CA VAL A 55 -13.89 -41.14 -37.38
C VAL A 55 -12.87 -41.61 -38.42
N LYS A 56 -12.46 -42.88 -38.40
CA LYS A 56 -11.57 -43.45 -39.42
C LYS A 56 -12.19 -43.34 -40.82
N LEU A 57 -13.44 -43.78 -40.97
CA LEU A 57 -14.14 -43.72 -42.26
C LEU A 57 -14.24 -42.29 -42.82
N LEU A 58 -14.51 -41.30 -41.96
CA LEU A 58 -14.53 -39.90 -42.38
C LEU A 58 -13.12 -39.42 -42.77
N LEU A 59 -12.07 -39.78 -42.04
CA LEU A 59 -10.69 -39.37 -42.35
C LEU A 59 -10.10 -40.07 -43.59
N ASP A 60 -10.55 -41.29 -43.88
CA ASP A 60 -10.16 -42.03 -45.09
C ASP A 60 -10.71 -41.36 -46.38
N ASN A 61 -11.68 -40.45 -46.24
CA ASN A 61 -12.16 -39.63 -47.35
C ASN A 61 -11.29 -38.37 -47.51
N ASN A 62 -10.58 -38.26 -48.63
CA ASN A 62 -9.69 -37.12 -48.96
C ASN A 62 -10.37 -35.73 -48.99
N ILE A 63 -11.71 -35.68 -49.01
CA ILE A 63 -12.48 -34.44 -49.07
C ILE A 63 -12.68 -33.86 -47.65
N THR A 64 -12.49 -34.66 -46.60
CA THR A 64 -12.76 -34.25 -45.23
C THR A 64 -11.83 -33.14 -44.77
N ASP A 65 -12.42 -32.02 -44.34
CA ASP A 65 -11.68 -30.90 -43.79
C ASP A 65 -11.21 -31.20 -42.36
N THR A 66 -9.94 -31.58 -42.23
CA THR A 66 -9.28 -31.83 -40.94
C THR A 66 -8.96 -30.56 -40.17
N LYS A 67 -9.06 -29.37 -40.80
CA LYS A 67 -8.77 -28.07 -40.19
C LYS A 67 -10.03 -27.29 -39.81
N ALA A 68 -11.21 -27.87 -40.01
CA ALA A 68 -12.46 -27.25 -39.63
C ALA A 68 -12.48 -26.93 -38.12
N VAL A 69 -12.94 -25.73 -37.79
CA VAL A 69 -13.05 -25.24 -36.40
C VAL A 69 -14.51 -24.88 -36.12
N ASN A 70 -15.04 -25.37 -35.00
CA ASN A 70 -16.41 -25.05 -34.59
C ASN A 70 -16.54 -23.62 -34.01
N ARG A 71 -17.74 -23.20 -33.63
CA ARG A 71 -17.97 -21.85 -33.05
C ARG A 71 -17.29 -21.64 -31.69
N THR A 72 -16.94 -22.71 -30.97
CA THR A 72 -16.16 -22.62 -29.72
C THR A 72 -14.66 -22.53 -29.99
N GLY A 73 -14.24 -22.55 -31.24
CA GLY A 73 -12.82 -22.45 -31.60
C GLY A 73 -12.06 -23.74 -31.42
N GLU A 74 -12.74 -24.89 -31.41
CA GLU A 74 -12.18 -26.24 -31.19
C GLU A 74 -12.16 -27.02 -32.51
N THR A 75 -11.12 -27.83 -32.74
CA THR A 75 -11.10 -28.82 -33.83
C THR A 75 -11.71 -30.15 -33.37
N ALA A 76 -11.85 -31.10 -34.29
CA ALA A 76 -12.28 -32.46 -33.94
C ALA A 76 -11.34 -33.12 -32.90
N LEU A 77 -10.03 -32.85 -32.98
CA LEU A 77 -9.05 -33.34 -32.00
C LEU A 77 -9.29 -32.73 -30.62
N ASP A 78 -9.41 -31.40 -30.52
CA ASP A 78 -9.66 -30.73 -29.23
C ASP A 78 -10.99 -31.19 -28.61
N THR A 79 -11.99 -31.46 -29.45
CA THR A 79 -13.29 -31.99 -29.02
C THR A 79 -13.16 -33.39 -28.43
N ALA A 80 -12.33 -34.26 -29.02
CA ALA A 80 -12.08 -35.61 -28.50
C ALA A 80 -11.32 -35.59 -27.17
N GLU A 81 -10.30 -34.73 -27.05
CA GLU A 81 -9.51 -34.56 -25.83
C GLU A 81 -10.37 -34.01 -24.68
N LYS A 82 -11.19 -32.99 -24.95
CA LYS A 82 -12.08 -32.37 -23.96
C LYS A 82 -13.11 -33.33 -23.38
N VAL A 83 -13.60 -34.26 -24.20
CA VAL A 83 -14.55 -35.30 -23.75
C VAL A 83 -13.82 -36.44 -23.01
N GLY A 84 -12.51 -36.55 -23.15
CA GLY A 84 -11.71 -37.61 -22.54
C GLY A 84 -11.76 -38.93 -23.33
N ASN A 85 -11.81 -38.87 -24.66
CA ASN A 85 -11.79 -40.05 -25.53
C ASN A 85 -10.38 -40.27 -26.14
N PRO A 86 -9.44 -40.93 -25.43
CA PRO A 86 -8.05 -41.04 -25.87
C PRO A 86 -7.89 -41.86 -27.16
N GLU A 87 -8.71 -42.90 -27.36
CA GLU A 87 -8.67 -43.74 -28.57
C GLU A 87 -8.92 -42.90 -29.83
N VAL A 88 -9.93 -42.03 -29.78
CA VAL A 88 -10.28 -41.16 -30.92
C VAL A 88 -9.27 -40.04 -31.10
N ALA A 89 -8.75 -39.46 -30.01
CA ALA A 89 -7.69 -38.46 -30.08
C ALA A 89 -6.43 -39.02 -30.77
N LEU A 90 -6.02 -40.25 -30.43
CA LEU A 90 -4.89 -40.93 -31.08
C LEU A 90 -5.13 -41.18 -32.58
N ILE A 91 -6.35 -41.57 -32.96
CA ILE A 91 -6.71 -41.75 -34.38
C ILE A 91 -6.61 -40.43 -35.13
N LEU A 92 -7.19 -39.36 -34.58
CA LEU A 92 -7.18 -38.02 -35.18
C LEU A 92 -5.74 -37.49 -35.32
N GLN A 93 -4.91 -37.68 -34.30
CA GLN A 93 -3.50 -37.29 -34.33
C GLN A 93 -2.70 -38.08 -35.37
N LYS A 94 -2.94 -39.40 -35.49
CA LYS A 94 -2.29 -40.25 -36.49
C LYS A 94 -2.63 -39.83 -37.93
N HIS A 95 -3.84 -39.32 -38.16
CA HIS A 95 -4.29 -38.80 -39.46
C HIS A 95 -3.95 -37.30 -39.65
N GLY A 96 -3.12 -36.72 -38.77
CA GLY A 96 -2.61 -35.36 -38.94
C GLY A 96 -3.62 -34.25 -38.69
N VAL A 97 -4.71 -34.51 -37.96
CA VAL A 97 -5.68 -33.48 -37.57
C VAL A 97 -5.02 -32.53 -36.57
N PRO A 98 -4.83 -31.23 -36.88
CA PRO A 98 -4.18 -30.31 -35.96
C PRO A 98 -5.12 -29.88 -34.83
N SER A 99 -4.54 -29.54 -33.68
CA SER A 99 -5.27 -28.84 -32.60
C SER A 99 -5.56 -27.39 -33.00
N ALA A 100 -6.65 -26.81 -32.51
CA ALA A 100 -6.96 -25.39 -32.75
C ALA A 100 -5.84 -24.45 -32.31
N LYS A 101 -5.00 -24.84 -31.33
CA LYS A 101 -3.80 -24.10 -30.91
C LYS A 101 -2.74 -23.97 -32.01
N THR A 102 -2.75 -24.91 -32.97
CA THR A 102 -1.81 -24.94 -34.10
C THR A 102 -2.41 -24.30 -35.35
N ILE A 103 -3.74 -24.39 -35.54
CA ILE A 103 -4.45 -23.78 -36.69
C ILE A 103 -4.64 -22.28 -36.50
N LYS A 104 -5.05 -21.85 -35.30
CA LYS A 104 -4.90 -20.45 -34.94
C LYS A 104 -3.42 -20.27 -34.64
N PRO A 105 -2.67 -19.45 -35.40
CA PRO A 105 -1.45 -18.94 -34.83
C PRO A 105 -1.86 -18.28 -33.52
N SER A 106 -1.27 -18.73 -32.43
CA SER A 106 -1.31 -18.10 -31.12
C SER A 106 -0.68 -16.69 -31.15
N GLY A 107 -1.02 -15.86 -32.13
CA GLY A 107 -0.23 -14.67 -32.47
C GLY A 107 -0.62 -13.95 -33.75
N ALA A 108 -1.91 -13.79 -34.05
CA ALA A 108 -2.34 -12.53 -34.64
C ALA A 108 -2.78 -11.64 -33.48
N THR A 109 -1.80 -11.15 -32.74
CA THR A 109 -2.03 -10.09 -31.77
C THR A 109 -2.54 -8.89 -32.54
N ASN A 110 -3.86 -8.71 -32.48
CA ASN A 110 -4.44 -7.46 -32.94
C ASN A 110 -3.71 -6.35 -32.17
N PRO A 111 -3.10 -5.34 -32.84
CA PRO A 111 -2.39 -4.27 -32.15
C PRO A 111 -3.28 -3.58 -31.12
N ALA A 112 -4.60 -3.54 -31.37
CA ALA A 112 -5.60 -3.06 -30.43
C ALA A 112 -5.76 -3.89 -29.15
N ARG A 113 -5.50 -5.20 -29.16
CA ARG A 113 -5.55 -6.07 -27.98
C ARG A 113 -4.29 -5.95 -27.14
N GLU A 114 -3.11 -5.92 -27.76
CA GLU A 114 -1.85 -5.64 -27.07
C GLU A 114 -1.90 -4.26 -26.41
N LEU A 115 -2.30 -3.22 -27.16
CA LEU A 115 -2.45 -1.88 -26.60
C LEU A 115 -3.42 -1.83 -25.43
N LYS A 116 -4.56 -2.53 -25.49
CA LYS A 116 -5.50 -2.62 -24.37
C LYS A 116 -4.90 -3.31 -23.16
N GLN A 117 -4.13 -4.37 -23.37
CA GLN A 117 -3.44 -5.07 -22.29
C GLN A 117 -2.38 -4.15 -21.66
N THR A 118 -1.54 -3.52 -22.47
CA THR A 118 -0.52 -2.58 -21.99
C THR A 118 -1.13 -1.39 -21.25
N VAL A 119 -2.23 -0.82 -21.74
CA VAL A 119 -2.95 0.26 -21.03
C VAL A 119 -3.53 -0.23 -19.70
N SER A 120 -4.04 -1.46 -19.66
CA SER A 120 -4.54 -2.06 -18.42
C SER A 120 -3.40 -2.27 -17.41
N ASP A 121 -2.28 -2.79 -17.86
CA ASP A 121 -1.10 -3.05 -17.03
C ASP A 121 -0.51 -1.74 -16.48
N ILE A 122 -0.36 -0.72 -17.34
CA ILE A 122 0.06 0.63 -16.92
C ILE A 122 -0.93 1.21 -15.91
N ARG A 123 -2.24 1.07 -16.14
CA ARG A 123 -3.26 1.59 -15.22
C ARG A 123 -3.14 0.95 -13.84
N HIS A 124 -2.96 -0.37 -13.77
CA HIS A 124 -2.80 -1.08 -12.50
C HIS A 124 -1.49 -0.69 -11.81
N GLU A 125 -0.39 -0.60 -12.54
CA GLU A 125 0.91 -0.19 -12.01
C GLU A 125 0.87 1.24 -11.45
N VAL A 126 0.33 2.19 -12.22
CA VAL A 126 0.18 3.59 -11.77
C VAL A 126 -0.72 3.68 -10.54
N HIS A 127 -1.80 2.90 -10.48
CA HIS A 127 -2.67 2.88 -9.32
C HIS A 127 -1.92 2.39 -8.07
N ASN A 128 -1.17 1.30 -8.18
CA ASN A 128 -0.35 0.77 -7.10
C ASN A 128 0.72 1.78 -6.65
N GLN A 129 1.40 2.45 -7.58
CA GLN A 129 2.39 3.49 -7.27
C GLN A 129 1.77 4.69 -6.55
N LEU A 130 0.58 5.14 -6.97
CA LEU A 130 -0.15 6.22 -6.31
C LEU A 130 -0.58 5.82 -4.90
N GLU A 131 -1.02 4.57 -4.71
CA GLU A 131 -1.40 4.08 -3.39
C GLU A 131 -0.18 3.99 -2.47
N HIS A 132 0.94 3.43 -2.94
CA HIS A 132 2.19 3.41 -2.20
C HIS A 132 2.67 4.82 -1.84
N THR A 133 2.60 5.76 -2.79
CA THR A 133 2.96 7.16 -2.56
C THR A 133 2.08 7.80 -1.48
N ARG A 134 0.77 7.53 -1.51
CA ARG A 134 -0.18 8.04 -0.51
C ARG A 134 0.08 7.44 0.88
N GLN A 135 0.38 6.15 0.96
CA GLN A 135 0.73 5.48 2.22
C GLN A 135 2.03 6.02 2.79
N THR A 136 3.07 6.16 1.95
CA THR A 136 4.35 6.77 2.35
C THR A 136 4.16 8.19 2.85
N ARG A 137 3.37 9.01 2.15
CA ARG A 137 3.05 10.37 2.59
C ARG A 137 2.39 10.39 3.99
N ARG A 138 1.44 9.49 4.26
CA ARG A 138 0.81 9.36 5.59
C ARG A 138 1.83 8.95 6.66
N ARG A 139 2.71 7.99 6.36
CA ARG A 139 3.78 7.56 7.29
C ARG A 139 4.74 8.71 7.60
N VAL A 140 5.21 9.42 6.58
CA VAL A 140 6.10 10.59 6.73
C VAL A 140 5.42 11.69 7.56
N GLN A 141 4.13 11.96 7.33
CA GLN A 141 3.37 12.90 8.17
C GLN A 141 3.30 12.44 9.64
N GLY A 142 3.10 11.14 9.87
CA GLY A 142 3.13 10.56 11.21
C GLY A 142 4.50 10.75 11.90
N ILE A 143 5.59 10.47 11.17
CA ILE A 143 6.96 10.67 11.64
C ILE A 143 7.21 12.15 11.96
N ALA A 144 6.85 13.06 11.06
CA ALA A 144 7.03 14.50 11.29
C ALA A 144 6.25 14.99 12.52
N LYS A 145 5.02 14.48 12.73
CA LYS A 145 4.23 14.79 13.93
C LYS A 145 4.91 14.27 15.20
N GLN A 146 5.44 13.05 15.15
CA GLN A 146 6.15 12.45 16.28
C GLN A 146 7.46 13.19 16.59
N LEU A 147 8.20 13.58 15.55
CA LEU A 147 9.42 14.38 15.68
C LEU A 147 9.13 15.72 16.37
N ASN A 148 8.11 16.44 15.91
CA ASN A 148 7.69 17.70 16.54
C ASN A 148 7.25 17.50 18.00
N LYS A 149 6.57 16.39 18.30
CA LYS A 149 6.20 16.03 19.68
C LYS A 149 7.44 15.81 20.54
N MET A 150 8.39 15.00 20.08
CA MET A 150 9.64 14.74 20.80
C MET A 150 10.48 16.00 20.99
N HIS A 151 10.58 16.89 20.00
CA HIS A 151 11.28 18.17 20.17
C HIS A 151 10.60 19.06 21.21
N THR A 152 9.28 19.11 21.24
CA THR A 152 8.54 19.89 22.24
C THR A 152 8.72 19.29 23.65
N GLU A 153 8.62 17.96 23.78
CA GLU A 153 8.81 17.25 25.05
C GLU A 153 10.25 17.39 25.55
N GLY A 154 11.25 17.26 24.66
CA GLY A 154 12.66 17.44 24.97
C GLY A 154 12.97 18.87 25.43
N LEU A 155 12.41 19.89 24.77
CA LEU A 155 12.59 21.29 25.17
C LEU A 155 11.98 21.55 26.55
N ASN A 156 10.74 21.10 26.79
CA ASN A 156 10.09 21.25 28.10
C ASN A 156 10.87 20.53 29.21
N ASN A 157 11.40 19.34 28.93
CA ASN A 157 12.21 18.60 29.88
C ASN A 157 13.53 19.32 30.18
N ALA A 158 14.22 19.85 29.16
CA ALA A 158 15.44 20.62 29.33
C ALA A 158 15.20 21.88 30.16
N ILE A 159 14.15 22.65 29.84
CA ILE A 159 13.73 23.83 30.59
C ILE A 159 13.50 23.46 32.07
N ASN A 160 12.67 22.44 32.33
CA ASN A 160 12.36 22.00 33.69
C ASN A 160 13.62 21.54 34.46
N SER A 161 14.54 20.84 33.78
CA SER A 161 15.80 20.42 34.38
C SER A 161 16.70 21.62 34.75
N THR A 162 16.88 22.58 33.83
CA THR A 162 17.67 23.79 34.11
C THR A 162 17.10 24.61 35.25
N THR A 163 15.77 24.65 35.39
CA THR A 163 15.11 25.44 36.43
C THR A 163 15.25 24.79 37.79
N VAL A 164 15.22 23.45 37.87
CA VAL A 164 15.55 22.73 39.10
C VAL A 164 17.00 23.02 39.53
N VAL A 165 17.96 23.01 38.59
CA VAL A 165 19.36 23.35 38.90
C VAL A 165 19.48 24.80 39.41
N ALA A 166 18.82 25.75 38.76
CA ALA A 166 18.84 27.16 39.18
C ALA A 166 18.24 27.37 40.58
N VAL A 167 17.14 26.67 40.89
CA VAL A 167 16.51 26.72 42.22
C VAL A 167 17.42 26.07 43.27
N LEU A 168 18.04 24.93 42.98
CA LEU A 168 18.98 24.27 43.90
C LEU A 168 20.17 25.16 44.24
N ILE A 169 20.78 25.80 43.23
CA ILE A 169 21.88 26.76 43.45
C ILE A 169 21.41 27.91 44.35
N ALA A 170 20.24 28.48 44.09
CA ALA A 170 19.67 29.54 44.93
C ALA A 170 19.42 29.07 46.37
N THR A 171 18.89 27.87 46.57
CA THR A 171 18.65 27.34 47.93
C THR A 171 19.94 27.11 48.70
N LEU A 172 21.01 26.63 48.05
CA LEU A 172 22.31 26.43 48.66
C LEU A 172 22.96 27.76 49.04
N ALA A 173 22.88 28.74 48.13
CA ALA A 173 23.44 30.06 48.33
C ALA A 173 22.73 30.79 49.49
N PHE A 174 21.38 30.74 49.52
CA PHE A 174 20.57 31.25 50.64
C PHE A 174 20.89 30.57 51.98
N ALA A 175 21.03 29.24 52.00
CA ALA A 175 21.38 28.49 53.22
C ALA A 175 22.79 28.84 53.73
N ALA A 176 23.71 29.17 52.82
CA ALA A 176 25.07 29.57 53.17
C ALA A 176 25.10 30.93 53.90
N ILE A 177 24.14 31.84 53.68
CA ILE A 177 24.01 33.10 54.46
C ILE A 177 23.86 32.81 55.96
N PHE A 178 23.08 31.78 56.31
CA PHE A 178 22.73 31.47 57.70
C PHE A 178 23.65 30.46 58.38
N THR A 179 24.62 29.88 57.65
CA THR A 179 25.53 28.86 58.18
C THR A 179 26.98 29.33 58.29
N VAL A 180 27.27 30.62 58.08
CA VAL A 180 28.62 31.18 58.26
C VAL A 180 29.02 31.14 59.74
N PRO A 181 30.13 30.46 60.11
CA PRO A 181 30.57 30.36 61.51
C PRO A 181 31.07 31.71 62.03
N GLY A 182 30.62 32.15 63.22
CA GLY A 182 31.03 33.41 63.88
C GLY A 182 29.90 34.42 64.11
N GLN A 183 28.69 33.93 64.38
CA GLN A 183 27.47 34.51 63.86
C GLN A 183 27.06 35.88 64.43
N TYR A 184 27.37 36.23 65.69
CA TYR A 184 27.05 37.55 66.25
C TYR A 184 28.02 37.93 67.39
N VAL A 185 28.30 39.21 67.59
CA VAL A 185 28.99 39.70 68.79
C VAL A 185 28.03 39.58 69.99
N GLU A 186 28.26 38.60 70.87
CA GLU A 186 27.38 38.30 72.01
C GLU A 186 27.81 38.99 73.32
N ASP A 187 29.09 39.37 73.47
CA ASP A 187 29.62 39.96 74.69
C ASP A 187 29.55 41.49 74.70
N THR A 188 28.83 42.05 75.67
CA THR A 188 28.63 43.50 75.88
C THR A 188 29.82 44.19 76.55
N SER A 189 30.83 43.44 77.01
CA SER A 189 31.94 43.95 77.82
C SER A 189 33.22 44.25 77.04
N ASN A 190 33.37 43.73 75.82
CA ASN A 190 34.54 43.93 74.94
C ASN A 190 34.10 44.25 73.50
N LEU A 191 33.46 45.41 73.32
CA LEU A 191 33.15 45.92 71.98
C LEU A 191 34.41 46.59 71.39
N PRO A 192 34.93 46.14 70.23
CA PRO A 192 35.90 46.92 69.48
C PRO A 192 35.22 48.19 68.93
N ASP A 193 35.94 49.31 68.93
CA ASP A 193 35.40 50.62 68.52
C ASP A 193 34.75 50.57 67.13
N GLY A 194 33.47 50.91 67.05
CA GLY A 194 32.71 51.00 65.80
C GLY A 194 31.77 49.84 65.47
N HIS A 195 31.74 48.77 66.27
CA HIS A 195 30.81 47.65 66.07
C HIS A 195 29.49 47.82 66.84
N SER A 196 28.39 47.37 66.24
CA SER A 196 27.06 47.39 66.86
C SER A 196 26.69 46.04 67.48
N LEU A 197 25.92 46.06 68.58
CA LEU A 197 25.47 44.85 69.26
C LEU A 197 24.59 44.02 68.31
N ARG A 198 24.89 42.71 68.16
CA ARG A 198 24.25 41.78 67.20
C ARG A 198 24.64 42.00 65.73
N GLU A 199 25.73 42.69 65.46
CA GLU A 199 26.37 42.67 64.14
C GLU A 199 27.12 41.34 63.92
N ALA A 200 27.11 40.82 62.69
CA ALA A 200 27.89 39.64 62.34
C ALA A 200 29.39 40.01 62.35
N ASN A 201 30.20 39.30 63.12
CA ASN A 201 31.64 39.58 63.31
C ASN A 201 32.42 39.63 61.97
N ILE A 202 31.91 38.96 60.95
CA ILE A 202 32.54 38.77 59.64
C ILE A 202 32.04 39.79 58.60
N ALA A 203 31.07 40.65 58.95
CA ALA A 203 30.39 41.57 58.02
C ALA A 203 31.34 42.53 57.29
N SER A 204 32.41 42.97 57.95
CA SER A 204 33.39 43.92 57.39
C SER A 204 34.51 43.25 56.58
N THR A 205 34.55 41.92 56.51
CA THR A 205 35.62 41.22 55.79
C THR A 205 35.39 41.21 54.28
N THR A 206 36.43 41.53 53.51
CA THR A 206 36.36 41.54 52.03
C THR A 206 35.82 40.23 51.43
N PRO A 207 36.21 39.02 51.90
CA PRO A 207 35.65 37.76 51.40
C PRO A 207 34.13 37.63 51.61
N PHE A 208 33.61 38.14 52.73
CA PHE A 208 32.18 38.06 53.04
C PHE A 208 31.34 39.03 52.21
N ILE A 209 31.84 40.24 51.97
CA ILE A 209 31.19 41.22 51.09
C ILE A 209 31.11 40.66 49.66
N ILE A 210 32.19 40.06 49.16
CA ILE A 210 32.22 39.39 47.86
C ILE A 210 31.19 38.26 47.83
N PHE A 211 31.19 37.37 48.82
CA PHE A 211 30.24 36.27 48.94
C PHE A 211 28.78 36.75 48.91
N PHE A 212 28.45 37.77 49.70
CA PHE A 212 27.09 38.32 49.80
C PHE A 212 26.61 38.95 48.47
N ILE A 213 27.50 39.64 47.76
CA ILE A 213 27.17 40.21 46.44
C ILE A 213 26.90 39.10 45.42
N PHE A 214 27.77 38.07 45.37
CA PHE A 214 27.59 36.94 44.45
C PHE A 214 26.33 36.13 44.76
N ASP A 215 26.02 35.91 46.04
CA ASP A 215 24.81 35.25 46.49
C ASP A 215 23.54 36.03 46.10
N SER A 216 23.53 37.34 46.32
CA SER A 216 22.43 38.22 45.91
C SER A 216 22.21 38.18 44.38
N ILE A 217 23.29 38.16 43.60
CA ILE A 217 23.23 38.03 42.14
C ILE A 217 22.70 36.64 41.74
N ALA A 218 23.13 35.57 42.41
CA ALA A 218 22.66 34.21 42.14
C ALA A 218 21.15 34.06 42.41
N LEU A 219 20.66 34.62 43.52
CA LEU A 219 19.23 34.64 43.84
C LEU A 219 18.42 35.43 42.81
N PHE A 220 18.93 36.59 42.37
CA PHE A 220 18.29 37.40 41.33
C PHE A 220 18.20 36.65 39.99
N ILE A 221 19.29 36.03 39.55
CA ILE A 221 19.31 35.24 38.31
C ILE A 221 18.36 34.05 38.40
N SER A 222 18.32 33.36 39.54
CA SER A 222 17.42 32.21 39.75
C SER A 222 15.94 32.62 39.66
N LEU A 223 15.56 33.72 40.30
CA LEU A 223 14.21 34.27 40.20
C LEU A 223 13.86 34.70 38.77
N ALA A 224 14.79 35.37 38.09
CA ALA A 224 14.60 35.81 36.71
C ALA A 224 14.38 34.62 35.77
N VAL A 225 15.12 33.53 35.92
CA VAL A 225 14.93 32.29 35.14
C VAL A 225 13.51 31.73 35.35
N VAL A 226 13.02 31.68 36.59
CA VAL A 226 11.66 31.20 36.89
C VAL A 226 10.58 32.10 36.28
N VAL A 227 10.75 33.42 36.34
CA VAL A 227 9.81 34.39 35.75
C VAL A 227 9.80 34.29 34.22
N VAL A 228 10.97 34.17 33.59
CA VAL A 228 11.09 33.98 32.14
C VAL A 228 10.44 32.65 31.73
N GLN A 229 10.70 31.57 32.46
CA GLN A 229 10.09 30.26 32.19
C GLN A 229 8.57 30.32 32.25
N THR A 230 8.00 30.87 33.34
CA THR A 230 6.55 30.94 33.53
C THR A 230 5.86 31.84 32.52
N SER A 231 6.48 32.96 32.12
CA SER A 231 5.91 33.88 31.12
C SER A 231 6.02 33.34 29.69
N VAL A 232 7.17 32.81 29.28
CA VAL A 232 7.40 32.29 27.92
C VAL A 232 6.52 31.09 27.62
N VAL A 233 6.38 30.14 28.55
CA VAL A 233 5.54 28.94 28.37
C VAL A 233 4.07 29.32 28.11
N VAL A 234 3.56 30.34 28.81
CA VAL A 234 2.19 30.83 28.61
C VAL A 234 2.04 31.48 27.23
N ILE A 235 3.00 32.29 26.81
CA ILE A 235 2.97 32.98 25.50
C ILE A 235 3.02 31.97 24.35
N GLU A 236 3.94 31.00 24.40
CA GLU A 236 4.11 30.00 23.34
C GLU A 236 2.83 29.15 23.18
N SER A 237 2.21 28.77 24.31
CA SER A 237 0.96 27.99 24.29
C SER A 237 -0.20 28.75 23.61
N LYS A 238 -0.30 30.06 23.82
CA LYS A 238 -1.34 30.92 23.26
C LYS A 238 -1.10 31.17 21.76
N ALA A 239 0.13 31.44 21.37
CA ALA A 239 0.54 31.60 19.98
C ALA A 239 0.30 30.32 19.16
N LYS A 240 0.66 29.16 19.70
CA LYS A 240 0.45 27.84 19.06
C LYS A 240 -1.03 27.53 18.82
N LYS A 241 -1.91 27.87 19.78
CA LYS A 241 -3.37 27.74 19.62
C LYS A 241 -3.92 28.66 18.53
N GLN A 242 -3.51 29.92 18.48
CA GLN A 242 -3.94 30.87 17.45
C GLN A 242 -3.48 30.45 16.06
N MET A 243 -2.23 29.98 15.92
CA MET A 243 -1.69 29.51 14.65
C MET A 243 -2.45 28.29 14.11
N MET A 244 -2.76 27.32 14.98
CA MET A 244 -3.60 26.17 14.59
C MET A 244 -5.01 26.59 14.19
N ALA A 245 -5.60 27.59 14.86
CA ALA A 245 -6.91 28.11 14.47
C ALA A 245 -6.88 28.74 13.06
N VAL A 246 -5.83 29.49 12.73
CA VAL A 246 -5.65 30.08 11.39
C VAL A 246 -5.42 28.98 10.33
N ILE A 247 -4.59 27.99 10.61
CA ILE A 247 -4.35 26.86 9.69
C ILE A 247 -5.63 26.08 9.44
N ILE A 248 -6.39 25.72 10.48
CA ILE A 248 -7.68 25.00 10.32
C ILE A 248 -8.68 25.85 9.53
N LYS A 249 -8.72 27.16 9.76
CA LYS A 249 -9.58 28.09 9.02
C LYS A 249 -9.20 28.15 7.53
N GLN A 250 -7.91 28.27 7.23
CA GLN A 250 -7.38 28.22 5.86
C GLN A 250 -7.74 26.89 5.18
N THR A 251 -7.42 25.75 5.80
CA THR A 251 -7.69 24.41 5.25
C THR A 251 -9.19 24.17 4.99
N ARG A 252 -10.07 24.61 5.89
CA ARG A 252 -11.53 24.55 5.67
C ARG A 252 -11.98 25.47 4.52
N GLY A 253 -11.41 26.68 4.42
CA GLY A 253 -11.66 27.59 3.31
C GLY A 253 -11.22 27.00 1.97
N SER A 254 -10.06 26.33 1.92
CA SER A 254 -9.56 25.66 0.72
C SER A 254 -10.46 24.50 0.29
N HIS A 255 -10.97 23.72 1.24
CA HIS A 255 -11.93 22.65 0.94
C HIS A 255 -13.29 23.17 0.49
N ALA A 256 -13.76 24.29 1.04
CA ALA A 256 -14.99 24.95 0.61
C ALA A 256 -14.89 25.56 -0.79
N PHE A 257 -13.69 25.93 -1.25
CA PHE A 257 -13.45 26.42 -2.61
C PHE A 257 -13.32 25.29 -3.65
N LEU A 258 -13.09 24.06 -3.22
CA LEU A 258 -12.95 22.86 -4.07
C LEU A 258 -14.24 22.01 -4.16
N SER A 259 -15.37 22.49 -3.64
CA SER A 259 -16.70 21.92 -3.88
C SER A 259 -17.69 23.08 -4.05
N PRO A 260 -18.40 23.28 -5.19
CA PRO A 260 -18.78 22.33 -6.24
C PRO A 260 -18.47 22.79 -7.69
N PHE A 261 -17.87 21.90 -8.48
CA PHE A 261 -18.17 21.62 -9.89
C PHE A 261 -17.96 20.12 -10.11
#